data_AF-A0A8S2VMP0-F1
#
_entry.id   AF-A0A8S2VMP0-F1
#
_cell.length_a   1.000
_cell.length_b   1.000
_cell.length_c   1.000
_cell.angle_alpha   90.00
_cell.angle_beta   90.00
_cell.angle_gamma   90.00
#
_symmetry.space_group_name_H-M   'P 1'
#
loop_
_entity.id
_entity.type
_entity.pdbx_description
1 polymer ?
#
loop_
_entity_poly.entity_id
_entity_poly.type
_entity_poly.pdbx_seq_one_letter_code
_entity_poly.pdbx_strand_id
1 'polypeptide(L)'
;FYSPTVLNINPLDDDIYVLDDTIIYRIKPLFNRIEIVLGKPYFCSSNQNLTILHNPIDFTFDSYGDLYVLETSRTKQSFIRVLKSNGIIETISGYSQVPIIKQFQIDKDNIFSKPSSIIAHPDGTILLANSGSKEIFKIKMISSYDDEQKNLNIFSPETNEIYLFNRMGQHHTTIDALTDYIYNFTYDSPQNAYARLDSITHRSGKSVAIKYDYAMKINDIYLPSGNKLK
;
A
#
# COMPACT_ATOMS: atom_id res chain seq x y z
N PHE A 1 23.07 16.21 14.17
CA PHE A 1 22.41 16.55 12.90
C PHE A 1 23.36 17.38 12.05
N TYR A 2 23.34 17.23 10.72
CA TYR A 2 24.21 17.97 9.80
C TYR A 2 23.46 19.13 9.13
N SER A 3 22.29 18.86 8.56
CA SER A 3 21.38 19.79 7.91
C SER A 3 19.92 19.30 8.07
N PRO A 4 19.32 19.42 9.26
CA PRO A 4 17.93 19.02 9.49
C PRO A 4 16.95 19.92 8.75
N THR A 5 15.97 19.33 8.05
CA THR A 5 15.03 20.08 7.20
C THR A 5 13.57 19.87 7.58
N VAL A 6 13.20 18.68 8.04
CA VAL A 6 11.81 18.31 8.35
C VAL A 6 11.74 17.55 9.66
N LEU A 7 10.67 17.79 10.42
CA LEU A 7 10.37 17.10 11.67
C LEU A 7 8.88 16.71 11.69
N ASN A 8 8.60 15.48 12.11
CA ASN A 8 7.23 14.99 12.34
C ASN A 8 7.20 14.02 13.51
N ILE A 9 6.02 13.81 14.09
CA ILE A 9 5.79 12.89 15.20
C ILE A 9 5.00 11.70 14.69
N ASN A 10 5.39 10.49 15.08
CA ASN A 10 4.62 9.29 14.74
C ASN A 10 3.33 9.24 15.58
N PRO A 11 2.14 9.18 14.96
CA PRO A 11 0.87 9.22 15.68
C PRO A 11 0.61 8.01 16.59
N LEU A 12 1.40 6.93 16.49
CA LEU A 12 1.18 5.70 17.26
C LEU A 12 2.01 5.61 18.54
N ASP A 13 3.16 6.28 18.62
CA ASP A 13 4.12 6.11 19.71
C ASP A 13 4.75 7.41 20.23
N ASP A 14 4.35 8.57 19.68
CA ASP A 14 4.84 9.91 20.05
C ASP A 14 6.36 10.10 19.88
N ASP A 15 7.06 9.19 19.20
CA ASP A 15 8.47 9.37 18.89
C ASP A 15 8.66 10.43 17.79
N ILE A 16 9.75 11.18 17.89
CA ILE A 16 10.05 12.31 17.02
C ILE A 16 10.92 11.83 15.87
N TYR A 17 10.53 12.13 14.65
CA TYR A 17 11.28 11.81 13.45
C TYR A 17 11.85 13.09 12.86
N VAL A 18 13.11 13.02 12.42
CA VAL A 18 13.83 14.16 11.83
C VAL A 18 14.51 13.72 10.56
N LEU A 19 14.24 14.44 9.46
CA LEU A 19 15.00 14.32 8.22
C LEU A 19 16.23 15.23 8.30
N ASP A 20 17.40 14.63 8.11
CA ASP A 20 18.69 15.28 8.16
C ASP A 20 19.54 14.82 6.98
N ASP A 21 19.70 15.71 5.99
CA ASP A 21 20.27 15.43 4.67
C ASP A 21 19.56 14.27 3.94
N THR A 22 20.09 13.06 4.01
CA THR A 22 19.55 11.86 3.35
C THR A 22 19.14 10.77 4.33
N ILE A 23 19.01 11.11 5.62
CA ILE A 23 18.76 10.16 6.71
C ILE A 23 17.56 10.63 7.52
N ILE A 24 16.65 9.70 7.79
CA ILE A 24 15.55 9.91 8.74
C ILE A 24 15.92 9.22 10.05
N TYR A 25 16.05 10.03 11.09
CA TYR A 25 16.29 9.59 12.45
C TYR A 25 14.97 9.50 13.22
N ARG A 26 14.84 8.48 14.08
CA ARG A 26 13.83 8.39 15.14
C ARG A 26 14.49 8.70 16.47
N ILE A 27 13.96 9.70 17.15
CA ILE A 27 14.35 10.11 18.50
C ILE A 27 13.27 9.58 19.43
N LYS A 28 13.67 8.81 20.43
CA LYS A 28 12.80 8.28 21.47
C LYS A 28 13.05 9.01 22.78
N PRO A 29 12.30 10.09 23.09
CA PRO A 29 12.63 10.95 24.22
C PRO A 29 12.58 10.20 25.55
N LEU A 30 11.62 9.29 25.71
CA LEU A 30 11.45 8.46 26.91
C LEU A 30 12.65 7.56 27.20
N PHE A 31 13.36 7.12 26.16
CA PHE A 31 14.50 6.20 26.27
C PHE A 31 15.84 6.89 26.06
N ASN A 32 15.84 8.20 25.83
CA ASN A 32 17.03 9.00 25.47
C ASN A 32 17.86 8.34 24.36
N ARG A 33 17.19 7.84 23.32
CA ARG A 33 17.80 7.04 22.25
C ARG A 33 17.50 7.65 20.88
N ILE A 34 18.46 7.57 19.97
CA ILE A 34 18.31 7.92 18.56
C ILE A 34 18.62 6.69 17.71
N GLU A 35 17.80 6.44 16.70
CA GLU A 35 17.90 5.31 15.78
C GLU A 35 17.80 5.82 14.33
N ILE A 36 18.46 5.12 13.40
CA ILE A 36 18.28 5.36 11.96
C ILE A 36 17.08 4.53 11.49
N VAL A 37 16.13 5.18 10.83
CA VAL A 37 14.92 4.54 10.31
C VAL A 37 15.06 4.27 8.82
N LEU A 38 15.47 5.29 8.08
CA LEU A 38 15.71 5.25 6.64
C LEU A 38 16.94 6.08 6.30
N GLY A 39 17.57 5.76 5.18
CA GLY A 39 18.80 6.43 4.74
C GLY A 39 20.05 5.67 5.13
N LYS A 40 21.15 6.01 4.47
CA LYS A 40 22.45 5.41 4.70
C LYS A 40 23.45 6.49 5.13
N PRO A 41 23.98 6.44 6.36
CA PRO A 41 25.06 7.33 6.76
C PRO A 41 26.32 7.10 5.94
N TYR A 42 27.05 8.17 5.68
CA TYR A 42 28.29 8.14 4.90
C TYR A 42 29.36 7.22 5.50
N PHE A 43 29.36 7.08 6.83
CA PHE A 43 30.32 6.25 7.57
C PHE A 43 29.93 4.76 7.68
N CYS A 44 28.77 4.35 7.15
CA CYS A 44 28.37 2.94 7.15
C CYS A 44 29.01 2.16 5.99
N SER A 45 29.58 0.99 6.30
CA SER A 45 30.20 0.09 5.33
C SER A 45 29.19 -0.46 4.30
N SER A 46 29.69 -0.99 3.18
CA SER A 46 28.87 -1.54 2.09
C SER A 46 27.98 -2.72 2.49
N ASN A 47 28.28 -3.39 3.60
CA ASN A 47 27.63 -4.64 4.01
C ASN A 47 26.33 -4.45 4.82
N GLN A 48 25.89 -3.21 5.05
CA GLN A 48 24.60 -2.94 5.68
C GLN A 48 23.52 -2.69 4.62
N ASN A 49 22.43 -3.46 4.68
CA ASN A 49 21.24 -3.31 3.85
C ASN A 49 20.41 -2.08 4.28
N LEU A 50 20.99 -0.88 4.16
CA LEU A 50 20.31 0.39 4.42
C LEU A 50 19.81 0.98 3.11
N THR A 51 18.57 1.45 3.11
CA THR A 51 17.94 2.11 1.95
C THR A 51 18.58 3.47 1.70
N ILE A 52 18.95 3.73 0.44
CA ILE A 52 19.46 5.03 0.01
C ILE A 52 18.27 5.92 -0.33
N LEU A 53 18.18 7.08 0.32
CA LEU A 53 17.22 8.12 -0.05
C LEU A 53 17.84 9.06 -1.09
N HIS A 54 17.05 9.45 -2.08
CA HIS A 54 17.44 10.33 -3.18
C HIS A 54 16.82 11.71 -2.98
N ASN A 55 17.62 12.65 -2.48
CA ASN A 55 17.24 14.04 -2.23
C ASN A 55 15.82 14.16 -1.63
N PRO A 56 15.59 13.58 -0.43
CA PRO A 56 14.31 13.65 0.23
C PRO A 56 13.95 15.12 0.50
N ILE A 57 12.69 15.46 0.23
CA ILE A 57 12.16 16.83 0.30
C ILE A 57 11.34 16.99 1.57
N ASP A 58 10.43 16.05 1.82
CA ASP A 58 9.47 16.09 2.91
C ASP A 58 9.05 14.66 3.29
N PHE A 59 8.46 14.47 4.48
CA PHE A 59 7.91 13.19 4.89
C PHE A 59 6.72 13.36 5.83
N THR A 60 5.83 12.37 5.88
CA THR A 60 4.61 12.37 6.73
C THR A 60 4.29 10.95 7.19
N PHE A 61 3.56 10.85 8.29
CA PHE A 61 2.92 9.60 8.72
C PHE A 61 1.45 9.59 8.35
N ASP A 62 0.92 8.43 7.98
CA ASP A 62 -0.54 8.21 7.97
C ASP A 62 -1.05 7.79 9.36
N SER A 63 -2.37 7.63 9.48
CA SER A 63 -3.02 7.21 10.73
C SER A 63 -2.69 5.79 11.17
N TYR A 64 -2.07 4.99 10.30
CA TYR A 64 -1.66 3.61 10.56
C TYR A 64 -0.17 3.50 10.92
N GLY A 65 0.56 4.64 10.93
CA GLY A 65 1.98 4.70 11.24
C GLY A 65 2.90 4.35 10.07
N ASP A 66 2.37 4.26 8.85
CA ASP A 66 3.21 4.14 7.65
C ASP A 66 3.89 5.49 7.37
N LEU A 67 5.20 5.44 7.09
CA LEU A 67 6.03 6.62 6.81
C LEU A 67 6.16 6.85 5.30
N TYR A 68 5.66 7.99 4.83
CA TYR A 68 5.75 8.42 3.44
C TYR A 68 6.86 9.46 3.28
N VAL A 69 7.81 9.22 2.40
CA VAL A 69 8.96 10.10 2.11
C VAL A 69 8.87 10.56 0.67
N LEU A 70 8.73 11.87 0.46
CA LEU A 70 8.77 12.49 -0.85
C LEU A 70 10.22 12.69 -1.29
N GLU A 71 10.62 12.06 -2.39
CA GLU A 71 11.97 12.07 -2.95
C GLU A 71 11.98 12.67 -4.35
N THR A 72 13.12 13.24 -4.74
CA THR A 72 13.40 13.61 -6.13
C THR A 72 14.75 13.07 -6.57
N SER A 73 14.80 12.50 -7.77
CA SER A 73 16.04 12.07 -8.38
C SER A 73 16.87 13.28 -8.85
N ARG A 74 18.15 13.04 -9.14
CA ARG A 74 19.03 14.01 -9.81
C ARG A 74 18.55 14.36 -11.23
N THR A 75 17.80 13.46 -11.87
CA THR A 75 17.15 13.68 -13.16
C THR A 75 15.78 14.37 -13.02
N LYS A 76 15.48 14.91 -11.82
CA LYS A 76 14.23 15.59 -11.45
C LYS A 76 12.99 14.72 -11.47
N GLN A 77 13.12 13.39 -11.46
CA GLN A 77 11.98 12.49 -11.33
C GLN A 77 11.55 12.41 -9.88
N SER A 78 10.27 12.61 -9.62
CA SER A 78 9.72 12.60 -8.27
C SER A 78 9.03 11.28 -7.95
N PHE A 79 9.23 10.78 -6.74
CA PHE A 79 8.59 9.55 -6.25
C PHE A 79 8.37 9.62 -4.75
N ILE A 80 7.47 8.80 -4.25
CA ILE A 80 7.16 8.69 -2.83
C ILE A 80 7.59 7.31 -2.37
N ARG A 81 8.50 7.23 -1.42
CA ARG A 81 8.85 5.98 -0.74
C ARG A 81 7.95 5.79 0.45
N VAL A 82 7.48 4.56 0.67
CA VAL A 82 6.62 4.22 1.81
C VAL A 82 7.33 3.17 2.63
N LEU A 83 7.62 3.47 3.89
CA LEU A 83 8.01 2.48 4.89
C LEU A 83 6.76 2.08 5.66
N LYS A 84 6.31 0.87 5.40
CA LYS A 84 5.17 0.25 6.06
C LYS A 84 5.50 -0.08 7.52
N SER A 85 4.48 -0.07 8.37
CA SER A 85 4.58 -0.47 9.78
C SER A 85 5.12 -1.90 9.99
N ASN A 86 4.97 -2.78 9.00
CA ASN A 86 5.55 -4.13 8.98
C ASN A 86 7.04 -4.17 8.56
N GLY A 87 7.65 -3.02 8.27
CA GLY A 87 9.06 -2.88 7.86
C GLY A 87 9.32 -2.98 6.35
N ILE A 88 8.29 -3.21 5.53
CA ILE A 88 8.42 -3.28 4.07
C ILE A 88 8.57 -1.87 3.49
N ILE A 89 9.44 -1.74 2.49
CA ILE A 89 9.68 -0.47 1.79
C ILE A 89 9.15 -0.58 0.37
N GLU A 90 8.19 0.28 0.03
CA GLU A 90 7.60 0.40 -1.29
C GLU A 90 7.96 1.74 -1.94
N THR A 91 7.79 1.85 -3.25
CA THR A 91 7.98 3.11 -3.98
C THR A 91 6.78 3.37 -4.87
N ILE A 92 6.06 4.44 -4.58
CA ILE A 92 5.02 5.01 -5.43
C ILE A 92 5.73 5.98 -6.38
N SER A 93 6.08 5.49 -7.56
CA SER A 93 6.61 6.36 -8.61
C SER A 93 5.48 7.18 -9.22
N GLY A 94 5.73 8.45 -9.57
CA GLY A 94 4.82 9.25 -10.41
C GLY A 94 4.62 8.67 -11.83
N TYR A 95 5.10 7.47 -12.09
CA TYR A 95 4.76 6.65 -13.24
C TYR A 95 3.62 5.71 -12.84
N SER A 96 2.43 5.90 -13.41
CA SER A 96 1.35 4.91 -13.32
C SER A 96 1.80 3.61 -14.00
N GLN A 97 2.25 2.62 -13.23
CA GLN A 97 2.26 1.22 -13.66
C GLN A 97 1.11 0.44 -13.01
N VAL A 98 -0.03 1.10 -12.77
CA VAL A 98 -1.29 0.38 -12.51
C VAL A 98 -1.95 0.14 -13.86
N PRO A 99 -2.50 -1.06 -14.15
CA PRO A 99 -3.35 -1.26 -15.31
C PRO A 99 -4.57 -0.33 -15.16
N ILE A 100 -4.54 0.77 -15.90
CA ILE A 100 -5.55 1.83 -15.86
C ILE A 100 -6.87 1.25 -16.38
N ILE A 101 -7.83 1.01 -15.49
CA ILE A 101 -9.25 1.11 -15.87
C ILE A 101 -9.53 2.61 -15.96
N LYS A 102 -9.53 3.09 -17.21
CA LYS A 102 -9.80 4.45 -17.70
C LYS A 102 -10.25 5.50 -16.67
N GLN A 103 -9.34 6.39 -16.30
CA GLN A 103 -9.48 7.85 -16.50
C GLN A 103 -8.14 8.50 -16.13
N PHE A 104 -7.68 9.42 -16.98
CA PHE A 104 -6.36 10.04 -16.99
C PHE A 104 -5.26 9.20 -17.66
N GLN A 105 -5.25 9.32 -18.99
CA GLN A 105 -4.05 9.14 -19.79
C GLN A 105 -3.08 10.27 -19.42
N ILE A 106 -2.27 10.06 -18.38
CA ILE A 106 -1.24 11.03 -17.98
C ILE A 106 0.01 10.68 -18.79
N ASP A 107 0.43 11.63 -19.61
CA ASP A 107 1.60 11.52 -20.48
C ASP A 107 2.84 11.07 -19.69
N LYS A 108 3.77 10.41 -20.41
CA LYS A 108 5.02 9.80 -19.93
C LYS A 108 6.00 10.75 -19.22
N ASP A 109 5.60 11.96 -18.91
CA ASP A 109 6.42 13.00 -18.31
C ASP A 109 6.14 13.11 -16.82
N ASN A 110 7.21 13.16 -16.03
CA ASN A 110 7.24 13.32 -14.58
C ASN A 110 6.08 14.19 -14.02
N ILE A 111 5.06 13.54 -13.45
CA ILE A 111 3.81 14.15 -12.99
C ILE A 111 4.07 15.29 -11.97
N PHE A 112 5.13 15.17 -11.16
CA PHE A 112 5.50 16.18 -10.18
C PHE A 112 6.75 16.95 -10.62
N SER A 113 6.50 18.03 -11.38
CA SER A 113 7.54 18.91 -11.93
C SER A 113 8.45 19.55 -10.87
N LYS A 114 7.93 19.92 -9.69
CA LYS A 114 8.69 20.43 -8.54
C LYS A 114 7.88 20.25 -7.24
N PRO A 115 7.75 19.01 -6.72
CA PRO A 115 7.02 18.77 -5.48
C PRO A 115 7.73 19.48 -4.33
N SER A 116 6.95 19.96 -3.36
CA SER A 116 7.48 20.79 -2.26
C SER A 116 7.06 20.31 -0.88
N SER A 117 5.94 19.57 -0.76
CA SER A 117 5.48 19.03 0.52
C SER A 117 4.51 17.88 0.31
N ILE A 118 4.39 17.01 1.32
CA ILE A 118 3.50 15.85 1.36
C ILE A 118 2.81 15.77 2.72
N ILE A 119 1.53 15.41 2.74
CA ILE A 119 0.76 15.16 3.97
C ILE A 119 -0.17 13.97 3.78
N ALA A 120 -0.30 13.14 4.81
CA ALA A 120 -1.31 12.09 4.85
C ALA A 120 -2.55 12.59 5.59
N HIS A 121 -3.70 12.39 4.98
CA HIS A 121 -5.00 12.65 5.59
C HIS A 121 -5.46 11.40 6.37
N PRO A 122 -6.23 11.54 7.47
CA PRO A 122 -6.69 10.40 8.28
C PRO A 122 -7.51 9.33 7.54
N ASP A 123 -8.02 9.62 6.34
CA ASP A 123 -8.73 8.65 5.50
C ASP A 123 -7.79 7.80 4.61
N GLY A 124 -6.46 7.94 4.75
CA GLY A 124 -5.45 7.26 3.95
C GLY A 124 -5.14 7.94 2.60
N THR A 125 -5.76 9.09 2.30
CA THR A 125 -5.39 9.93 1.16
C THR A 125 -4.06 10.61 1.42
N ILE A 126 -3.16 10.62 0.43
CA ILE A 126 -1.96 11.44 0.45
C ILE A 126 -2.20 12.70 -0.39
N LEU A 127 -1.89 13.88 0.16
CA LEU A 127 -1.89 15.14 -0.58
C LEU A 127 -0.45 15.59 -0.82
N LEU A 128 -0.17 16.04 -2.03
CA LEU A 128 1.15 16.51 -2.44
C LEU A 128 1.04 17.92 -3.02
N ALA A 129 1.78 18.87 -2.48
CA ALA A 129 1.89 20.21 -3.03
C ALA A 129 2.99 20.24 -4.10
N ASN A 130 2.66 20.70 -5.31
CA ASN A 130 3.61 20.86 -6.40
C ASN A 130 3.80 22.33 -6.75
N SER A 131 4.88 22.92 -6.24
CA SER A 131 5.23 24.32 -6.53
C SER A 131 5.51 24.60 -8.02
N GLY A 132 5.85 23.56 -8.80
CA GLY A 132 6.14 23.67 -10.21
C GLY A 132 4.89 23.88 -11.06
N SER A 133 3.86 23.06 -10.84
CA SER A 133 2.56 23.22 -11.52
C SER A 133 1.59 24.15 -10.78
N LYS A 134 1.90 24.52 -9.53
CA LYS A 134 1.03 25.30 -8.61
C LYS A 134 -0.27 24.58 -8.27
N GLU A 135 -0.24 23.25 -8.24
CA GLU A 135 -1.38 22.40 -7.94
C GLU A 135 -1.13 21.58 -6.67
N ILE A 136 -2.23 21.07 -6.10
CA ILE A 136 -2.20 20.06 -5.05
C ILE A 136 -2.72 18.76 -5.67
N PHE A 137 -1.89 17.73 -5.65
CA PHE A 137 -2.24 16.41 -6.12
C PHE A 137 -2.85 15.61 -4.98
N LYS A 138 -3.97 14.96 -5.26
CA LYS A 138 -4.56 13.94 -4.38
C LYS A 138 -4.12 12.57 -4.87
N ILE A 139 -3.29 11.91 -4.09
CA ILE A 139 -2.79 10.56 -4.35
C ILE A 139 -3.61 9.62 -3.46
N LYS A 140 -4.50 8.86 -4.08
CA LYS A 140 -5.24 7.80 -3.41
C LYS A 140 -4.59 6.49 -3.81
N MET A 141 -4.20 5.66 -2.84
CA MET A 141 -3.88 4.26 -3.17
C MET A 141 -5.12 3.68 -3.85
N ILE A 142 -4.93 3.11 -5.05
CA ILE A 142 -6.03 2.68 -5.89
C ILE A 142 -6.67 1.46 -5.24
N SER A 143 -7.62 1.72 -4.35
CA SER A 143 -8.81 0.92 -4.24
C SER A 143 -9.76 1.44 -5.32
N SER A 144 -9.81 0.85 -6.51
CA SER A 144 -10.78 1.32 -7.51
C SER A 144 -12.15 0.86 -7.04
N TYR A 145 -12.92 1.79 -6.48
CA TYR A 145 -14.34 1.59 -6.25
C TYR A 145 -15.02 1.73 -7.62
N ASP A 146 -15.55 0.63 -8.13
CA ASP A 146 -16.40 0.64 -9.31
C ASP A 146 -17.76 1.19 -8.88
N ASP A 147 -18.03 2.47 -9.19
CA ASP A 147 -19.28 3.16 -8.84
C ASP A 147 -20.51 2.49 -9.47
N GLU A 148 -20.38 1.86 -10.64
CA GLU A 148 -21.51 1.21 -11.32
C GLU A 148 -21.91 -0.10 -10.65
N GLN A 149 -20.93 -0.91 -10.24
CA GLN A 149 -21.19 -2.21 -9.60
C GLN A 149 -21.14 -2.17 -8.06
N LYS A 150 -20.69 -1.04 -7.48
CA LYS A 150 -20.39 -0.87 -6.05
C LYS A 150 -19.38 -1.91 -5.53
N ASN A 151 -18.43 -2.29 -6.37
CA ASN A 151 -17.38 -3.25 -6.03
C ASN A 151 -16.10 -2.50 -5.66
N LEU A 152 -15.32 -3.05 -4.73
CA LEU A 152 -14.06 -2.50 -4.26
C LEU A 152 -12.91 -3.37 -4.78
N ASN A 153 -12.00 -2.81 -5.56
CA ASN A 153 -10.85 -3.57 -6.06
C ASN A 153 -9.57 -3.10 -5.37
N ILE A 154 -8.81 -4.01 -4.78
CA ILE A 154 -7.57 -3.74 -4.05
C ILE A 154 -6.42 -4.35 -4.84
N PHE A 155 -5.50 -3.51 -5.34
CA PHE A 155 -4.30 -3.99 -6.00
C PHE A 155 -3.22 -4.37 -4.97
N SER A 156 -2.60 -5.53 -5.17
CA SER A 156 -1.45 -6.04 -4.44
C SER A 156 -0.21 -5.97 -5.33
N PRO A 157 0.69 -5.00 -5.13
CA PRO A 157 1.91 -4.87 -5.92
C PRO A 157 2.87 -6.04 -5.73
N GLU A 158 2.89 -6.66 -4.54
CA GLU A 158 3.79 -7.77 -4.20
C GLU A 158 3.50 -9.03 -5.01
N THR A 159 2.21 -9.36 -5.16
CA THR A 159 1.75 -10.54 -5.90
C THR A 159 1.34 -10.21 -7.33
N ASN A 160 1.28 -8.92 -7.68
CA ASN A 160 0.73 -8.42 -8.93
C ASN A 160 -0.71 -8.91 -9.16
N GLU A 161 -1.50 -8.96 -8.10
CA GLU A 161 -2.91 -9.41 -8.10
C GLU A 161 -3.86 -8.25 -7.79
N ILE A 162 -5.10 -8.34 -8.22
CA ILE A 162 -6.18 -7.44 -7.81
C ILE A 162 -7.26 -8.28 -7.11
N TYR A 163 -7.63 -7.87 -5.89
CA TYR A 163 -8.68 -8.48 -5.08
C TYR A 163 -9.97 -7.68 -5.21
N LEU A 164 -11.02 -8.27 -5.78
CA LEU A 164 -12.31 -7.64 -6.00
C LEU A 164 -13.26 -8.04 -4.87
N PHE A 165 -13.84 -7.07 -4.19
CA PHE A 165 -14.82 -7.24 -3.13
C PHE A 165 -16.16 -6.67 -3.56
N ASN A 166 -17.25 -7.33 -3.19
CA ASN A 166 -18.58 -6.79 -3.44
C ASN A 166 -18.95 -5.69 -2.43
N ARG A 167 -20.10 -5.04 -2.64
CA ARG A 167 -20.64 -4.00 -1.76
C ARG A 167 -20.81 -4.41 -0.28
N MET A 168 -20.86 -5.70 0.01
CA MET A 168 -20.98 -6.24 1.38
C MET A 168 -19.61 -6.51 2.03
N GLY A 169 -18.51 -6.22 1.33
CA GLY A 169 -17.14 -6.47 1.79
C GLY A 169 -16.68 -7.92 1.61
N GLN A 170 -17.42 -8.73 0.85
CA GLN A 170 -17.05 -10.13 0.58
C GLN A 170 -16.06 -10.18 -0.58
N HIS A 171 -14.94 -10.88 -0.43
CA HIS A 171 -13.97 -11.11 -1.51
C HIS A 171 -14.62 -11.99 -2.57
N HIS A 172 -14.83 -11.45 -3.77
CA HIS A 172 -15.52 -12.10 -4.88
C HIS A 172 -14.56 -12.77 -5.87
N THR A 173 -13.49 -12.07 -6.25
CA THR A 173 -12.55 -12.55 -7.28
C THR A 173 -11.12 -12.10 -6.97
N THR A 174 -10.14 -12.92 -7.29
CA THR A 174 -8.72 -12.52 -7.44
C THR A 174 -8.36 -12.61 -8.91
N ILE A 175 -7.82 -11.53 -9.48
CA ILE A 175 -7.30 -11.49 -10.85
C ILE A 175 -5.79 -11.23 -10.83
N ASP A 176 -5.07 -11.78 -11.80
CA ASP A 176 -3.67 -11.38 -12.06
C ASP A 176 -3.71 -10.06 -12.84
N ALA A 177 -2.90 -9.07 -12.48
CA ALA A 177 -2.91 -7.77 -13.17
C ALA A 177 -2.43 -7.85 -14.63
N LEU A 178 -1.78 -8.95 -15.04
CA LEU A 178 -1.31 -9.21 -16.40
C LEU A 178 -2.12 -10.31 -17.11
N THR A 179 -2.97 -11.07 -16.41
CA THR A 179 -3.77 -12.15 -17.00
C THR A 179 -5.25 -12.05 -16.60
N ASP A 180 -6.03 -13.11 -16.81
CA ASP A 180 -7.44 -13.16 -16.42
C ASP A 180 -7.60 -13.62 -14.96
N TYR A 181 -8.83 -13.83 -14.50
CA TYR A 181 -9.12 -14.28 -13.12
C TYR A 181 -8.32 -15.53 -12.70
N ILE A 182 -7.89 -15.53 -11.43
CA ILE A 182 -7.15 -16.63 -10.79
C ILE A 182 -8.12 -17.45 -9.93
N TYR A 183 -8.89 -16.77 -9.06
CA TYR A 183 -9.79 -17.39 -8.10
C TYR A 183 -11.15 -16.69 -8.06
N ASN A 184 -12.21 -17.47 -7.94
CA ASN A 184 -13.57 -17.01 -7.65
C ASN A 184 -14.05 -17.55 -6.32
N PHE A 185 -14.76 -16.72 -5.57
CA PHE A 185 -15.22 -17.00 -4.22
C PHE A 185 -16.75 -16.90 -4.19
N THR A 186 -17.41 -17.90 -3.58
CA THR A 186 -18.86 -17.89 -3.39
C THR A 186 -19.20 -17.93 -1.92
N TYR A 187 -20.32 -17.29 -1.57
CA TYR A 187 -20.82 -17.22 -0.20
C TYR A 187 -22.24 -17.76 -0.14
N ASP A 188 -22.64 -18.26 1.02
CA ASP A 188 -24.00 -18.76 1.25
C ASP A 188 -25.07 -17.66 1.12
N SER A 189 -24.71 -16.39 1.35
CA SER A 189 -25.59 -15.23 1.20
C SER A 189 -24.85 -14.01 0.63
N PRO A 190 -24.89 -13.77 -0.69
CA PRO A 190 -24.17 -12.66 -1.33
C PRO A 190 -24.59 -11.25 -0.88
N GLN A 191 -25.72 -11.13 -0.19
CA GLN A 191 -26.29 -9.86 0.25
C GLN A 191 -26.07 -9.59 1.74
N ASN A 192 -25.38 -10.48 2.46
CA ASN A 192 -25.15 -10.37 3.90
C ASN A 192 -23.66 -10.18 4.19
N ALA A 193 -23.27 -9.10 4.85
CA ALA A 193 -21.88 -8.86 5.24
C ALA A 193 -21.30 -9.97 6.14
N TYR A 194 -22.16 -10.73 6.84
CA TYR A 194 -21.77 -11.86 7.71
C TYR A 194 -21.89 -13.23 7.03
N ALA A 195 -22.04 -13.27 5.71
CA ALA A 195 -22.12 -14.52 4.97
C ALA A 195 -20.84 -15.34 5.10
N ARG A 196 -20.99 -16.65 4.99
CA ARG A 196 -19.88 -17.60 5.11
C ARG A 196 -19.41 -18.02 3.73
N LEU A 197 -18.10 -18.17 3.59
CA LEU A 197 -17.47 -18.66 2.37
C LEU A 197 -17.92 -20.11 2.12
N ASP A 198 -18.52 -20.38 0.98
CA ASP A 198 -19.01 -21.71 0.56
C ASP A 198 -18.00 -22.40 -0.36
N SER A 199 -17.38 -21.69 -1.30
CA SER A 199 -16.35 -22.28 -2.17
C SER A 199 -15.32 -21.29 -2.69
N ILE A 200 -14.14 -21.82 -3.00
CA ILE A 200 -13.07 -21.14 -3.74
C ILE A 200 -12.80 -21.96 -5.00
N THR A 201 -12.95 -21.36 -6.17
CA THR A 201 -12.75 -22.02 -7.46
C THR A 201 -11.59 -21.36 -8.21
N HIS A 202 -10.55 -22.15 -8.51
CA HIS A 202 -9.45 -21.72 -9.36
C HIS A 202 -9.87 -21.72 -10.83
N ARG A 203 -9.24 -20.88 -11.67
CA ARG A 203 -9.47 -20.79 -13.12
C ARG A 203 -9.40 -22.11 -13.89
N SER A 204 -8.70 -23.12 -13.35
CA SER A 204 -8.66 -24.47 -13.93
C SER A 204 -9.95 -25.27 -13.69
N GLY A 205 -10.98 -24.70 -13.07
CA GLY A 205 -12.21 -25.38 -12.65
C GLY A 205 -12.07 -26.25 -11.39
N LYS A 206 -10.91 -26.22 -10.73
CA LYS A 206 -10.67 -26.94 -9.47
C LYS A 206 -11.20 -26.10 -8.31
N SER A 207 -12.01 -26.70 -7.45
CA SER A 207 -12.63 -25.99 -6.33
C SER A 207 -12.37 -26.65 -4.99
N VAL A 208 -12.29 -25.81 -3.96
CA VAL A 208 -12.38 -26.18 -2.55
C VAL A 208 -13.75 -25.75 -2.07
N ALA A 209 -14.50 -26.64 -1.42
CA ALA A 209 -15.80 -26.31 -0.84
C ALA A 209 -15.78 -26.49 0.68
N ILE A 210 -16.41 -25.57 1.40
CA ILE A 210 -16.44 -25.53 2.86
C ILE A 210 -17.88 -25.82 3.30
N LYS A 211 -18.06 -26.80 4.19
CA LYS A 211 -19.36 -27.13 4.77
C LYS A 211 -19.37 -26.88 6.26
N TYR A 212 -20.49 -26.33 6.71
CA TYR A 212 -20.72 -25.91 8.09
C TYR A 212 -21.74 -26.84 8.75
N ASP A 213 -21.59 -27.05 10.05
CA ASP A 213 -22.58 -27.75 10.87
C ASP A 213 -23.75 -26.80 11.26
N TYR A 214 -24.73 -27.34 11.99
CA TYR A 214 -25.87 -26.58 12.51
C TYR A 214 -25.48 -25.50 13.54
N ALA A 215 -24.29 -25.59 14.13
CA ALA A 215 -23.73 -24.59 15.02
C ALA A 215 -22.88 -23.53 14.28
N MET A 216 -22.91 -23.55 12.93
CA MET A 216 -22.18 -22.65 12.04
C MET A 216 -20.64 -22.77 12.15
N LYS A 217 -20.12 -23.90 12.66
CA LYS A 217 -18.70 -24.22 12.63
C LYS A 217 -18.35 -24.98 11.35
N ILE A 218 -17.11 -24.83 10.88
CA ILE A 218 -16.61 -25.65 9.78
C ILE A 218 -16.64 -27.11 10.23
N ASN A 219 -17.37 -27.93 9.49
CA ASN A 219 -17.46 -29.37 9.70
C ASN A 219 -16.49 -30.08 8.75
N ASP A 220 -16.52 -29.72 7.47
CA ASP A 220 -15.80 -30.42 6.41
C ASP A 220 -15.23 -29.46 5.37
N ILE A 221 -14.03 -29.78 4.86
CA ILE A 221 -13.45 -29.11 3.69
C ILE A 221 -13.25 -30.15 2.58
N TYR A 222 -13.91 -29.94 1.46
CA TYR A 222 -13.79 -30.76 0.26
C TYR A 222 -12.70 -30.20 -0.64
N LEU A 223 -11.66 -30.99 -0.88
CA LEU A 223 -10.54 -30.64 -1.75
C LEU A 223 -10.88 -30.88 -3.23
N PRO A 224 -10.12 -30.29 -4.18
CA PRO A 224 -10.33 -30.53 -5.61
C PRO A 224 -10.16 -32.00 -6.03
N SER A 225 -9.48 -32.81 -5.23
CA SER A 225 -9.33 -34.26 -5.44
C SER A 225 -10.58 -35.06 -5.07
N GLY A 226 -11.61 -34.43 -4.50
CA GLY A 226 -12.79 -35.09 -3.92
C GLY A 226 -12.56 -35.60 -2.49
N ASN A 227 -11.34 -35.50 -1.97
CA ASN A 227 -11.04 -35.87 -0.59
C ASN A 227 -11.63 -34.85 0.38
N LYS A 228 -12.06 -35.35 1.54
CA LYS A 228 -12.54 -34.54 2.65
C LYS A 228 -11.47 -34.43 3.72
N LEU A 229 -11.17 -33.19 4.13
CA LEU A 229 -10.45 -32.89 5.35
C LEU A 229 -11.48 -32.68 6.47
N LYS A 230 -11.24 -33.34 7.60
CA LYS A 230 -11.95 -33.14 8.87
C LYS A 230 -11.08 -32.28 9.78
#